data_AF-A0A506X0U3-F1
#
_entry.id   AF-A0A506X0U3-F1
#
_cell.length_a   1.000
_cell.length_b   1.000
_cell.length_c   1.000
_cell.angle_alpha   90.00
_cell.angle_beta   90.00
_cell.angle_gamma   90.00
#
_symmetry.space_group_name_H-M   'P 1'
#
loop_
_entity.id
_entity.type
_entity.pdbx_description
1 polymer ?
#
loop_
_entity_poly.entity_id
_entity_poly.type
_entity_poly.pdbx_seq_one_letter_code
_entity_poly.pdbx_strand_id
1 'polypeptide(L)' 'MRQETRTAKRITLDVPGWPGNDAGSHLDLRLTAPDGYQASRSYSIASSGESTRVVLAVDEVPDGEVSPFLVHDVRPG' A
#
# COMPACT_ATOMS: atom_id res chain seq x y z
N MET A 1 -6.17 1.66 8.86
CA MET A 1 -6.68 1.79 7.47
C MET A 1 -7.86 2.74 7.47
N ARG A 2 -8.03 3.55 6.42
CA ARG A 2 -9.12 4.54 6.32
C ARG A 2 -9.64 4.58 4.88
N GLN A 3 -10.96 4.61 4.70
CA GLN A 3 -11.56 4.84 3.38
C GLN A 3 -11.36 6.31 2.96
N GLU A 4 -10.93 6.55 1.72
CA GLU A 4 -10.76 7.89 1.15
C GLU A 4 -11.93 8.27 0.23
N THR A 5 -12.32 7.35 -0.66
CA THR A 5 -13.47 7.50 -1.57
C THR A 5 -14.21 6.17 -1.69
N ARG A 6 -15.17 6.03 -2.61
CA ARG A 6 -15.80 4.72 -2.87
C ARG A 6 -14.82 3.68 -3.42
N THR A 7 -13.78 4.11 -4.14
CA THR A 7 -12.81 3.24 -4.83
C THR A 7 -11.39 3.37 -4.26
N ALA A 8 -11.16 4.27 -3.30
CA ALA A 8 -9.82 4.51 -2.76
C ALA A 8 -9.73 4.29 -1.25
N LYS A 9 -8.60 3.72 -0.82
CA LYS A 9 -8.29 3.43 0.58
C LYS A 9 -6.88 3.90 0.95
N ARG A 10 -6.76 4.49 2.14
CA ARG A 10 -5.49 4.79 2.80
C ARG A 10 -5.05 3.62 3.66
N ILE A 11 -3.85 3.15 3.39
CA ILE A 11 -3.19 2.07 4.13
C ILE A 11 -1.97 2.67 4.83
N THR A 12 -1.82 2.36 6.11
CA THR A 12 -0.62 2.71 6.88
C THR A 12 0.07 1.41 7.24
N LEU A 13 1.32 1.29 6.84
CA LEU A 13 2.19 0.17 7.13
C LEU A 13 3.21 0.65 8.17
N ASP A 14 3.35 -0.09 9.27
CA ASP A 14 4.49 0.09 10.16
C ASP A 14 5.60 -0.84 9.68
N VAL A 15 6.72 -0.26 9.26
CA VAL A 15 7.86 -0.98 8.68
C VAL A 15 9.04 -0.80 9.61
N PRO A 16 9.31 -1.78 10.50
CA PRO A 16 10.42 -1.69 11.44
C PRO A 16 11.75 -1.42 10.72
N GLY A 17 12.46 -0.41 11.19
CA GLY A 17 13.75 0.00 10.60
C GLY A 17 13.64 0.84 9.33
N TRP A 18 12.43 1.20 8.87
CA TRP A 18 12.29 2.16 7.78
C TRP A 18 12.80 3.54 8.23
N PRO A 19 13.79 4.12 7.53
CA PRO A 19 14.42 5.38 7.96
C PRO A 19 13.54 6.60 7.66
N GLY A 20 12.49 6.45 6.86
CA GLY A 20 11.74 7.55 6.25
C GLY A 20 11.95 7.60 4.75
N ASN A 21 11.37 8.62 4.11
CA ASN A 21 11.49 8.84 2.67
C ASN A 21 11.37 10.31 2.29
N ASP A 22 11.95 10.67 1.16
CA ASP A 22 11.75 11.97 0.53
C ASP A 22 10.35 12.09 -0.06
N ALA A 23 9.87 13.32 -0.22
CA ALA A 23 8.62 13.57 -0.90
C ALA A 23 8.71 13.17 -2.38
N GLY A 24 7.71 12.43 -2.88
CA GLY A 24 7.67 11.94 -4.26
C GLY A 24 8.30 10.56 -4.46
N SER A 25 8.86 9.93 -3.43
CA SER A 25 9.32 8.54 -3.49
C SER A 25 8.16 7.55 -3.68
N HIS A 26 8.50 6.36 -4.18
CA HIS A 26 7.60 5.21 -4.28
C HIS A 26 8.27 3.96 -3.69
N LEU A 27 7.48 2.93 -3.45
CA LEU A 27 7.96 1.58 -3.11
C LEU A 27 7.27 0.54 -3.96
N ASP A 28 7.87 -0.65 -4.05
CA ASP A 28 7.20 -1.82 -4.59
C ASP A 28 6.53 -2.61 -3.48
N LEU A 29 5.21 -2.76 -3.58
CA LEU A 29 4.43 -3.61 -2.69
C LEU A 29 4.28 -4.99 -3.34
N ARG A 30 4.81 -6.02 -2.67
CA ARG A 30 4.67 -7.42 -3.09
C ARG A 30 3.64 -8.14 -2.21
N LEU A 31 2.62 -8.71 -2.85
CA LEU A 31 1.66 -9.60 -2.22
C LEU A 31 1.96 -11.05 -2.60
N THR A 32 1.81 -11.96 -1.65
CA THR A 32 1.97 -13.41 -1.85
C THR A 32 0.65 -14.09 -1.49
N ALA A 33 0.08 -14.84 -2.43
CA ALA A 33 -1.12 -15.64 -2.22
C ALA A 33 -0.79 -16.96 -1.52
N PRO A 34 -1.78 -17.66 -0.93
CA PRO A 34 -1.55 -18.92 -0.22
C PRO A 34 -0.96 -20.05 -1.07
N ASP A 35 -1.17 -20.02 -2.38
CA ASP A 35 -0.59 -20.96 -3.36
C ASP A 35 0.86 -20.61 -3.76
N GLY A 36 1.42 -19.54 -3.18
CA GLY A 36 2.76 -19.06 -3.47
C GLY A 36 2.84 -18.09 -4.64
N TYR A 37 1.73 -17.78 -5.32
CA TYR A 37 1.72 -16.78 -6.38
C TYR A 37 2.10 -15.39 -5.84
N GLN A 38 2.90 -14.63 -6.59
CA GLN A 38 3.35 -13.30 -6.19
C GLN A 38 3.05 -12.25 -7.25
N ALA A 39 2.47 -11.13 -6.80
CA ALA A 39 2.28 -9.93 -7.60
C ALA A 39 2.99 -8.75 -6.93
N SER A 40 3.64 -7.89 -7.72
CA SER A 40 4.28 -6.66 -7.25
C SER A 40 3.77 -5.46 -8.02
N ARG A 41 3.53 -4.34 -7.34
CA ARG A 41 3.17 -3.06 -7.95
C ARG A 41 3.84 -1.90 -7.22
N SER A 42 4.29 -0.91 -7.99
CA SER A 42 4.86 0.32 -7.46
C SER A 42 3.75 1.27 -7.00
N TYR A 43 3.89 1.80 -5.79
CA TYR A 43 2.98 2.78 -5.21
C TYR A 43 3.76 3.99 -4.70
N SER A 44 3.30 5.19 -5.05
CA SER A 44 3.80 6.42 -4.45
C SER A 44 3.53 6.44 -2.94
N ILE A 45 4.48 6.97 -2.18
CA ILE A 45 4.35 7.12 -0.74
C ILE A 45 3.61 8.43 -0.46
N ALA A 46 2.49 8.34 0.25
CA ALA A 46 1.62 9.46 0.66
C ALA A 46 2.04 10.07 2.02
N SER A 47 3.27 9.83 2.44
CA SER A 47 3.94 10.39 3.61
C SER A 47 5.39 10.74 3.25
N SER A 48 6.04 11.58 4.05
CA SER A 48 7.47 11.91 3.89
C SER A 48 8.08 12.28 5.24
N GLY A 49 9.42 12.28 5.29
CA GLY A 49 10.20 12.56 6.48
C GLY A 49 10.55 11.29 7.28
N GLU A 50 11.25 11.50 8.39
CA GLU A 50 11.72 10.44 9.29
C GLU A 50 10.55 9.81 10.05
N SER A 51 10.27 8.53 9.77
CA SER A 51 9.17 7.76 10.36
C SER A 51 9.31 6.30 9.97
N THR A 52 8.91 5.37 10.84
CA THR A 52 8.76 3.94 10.46
C THR A 52 7.45 3.65 9.75
N ARG A 53 6.52 4.61 9.79
CA ARG A 53 5.20 4.47 9.17
C ARG A 53 5.22 4.97 7.75
N VAL A 54 4.84 4.09 6.83
CA VAL A 54 4.63 4.39 5.42
C VAL A 54 3.14 4.49 5.15
N VAL A 55 2.71 5.56 4.50
CA VAL A 55 1.30 5.74 4.10
C VAL A 55 1.17 5.55 2.61
N LEU A 56 0.22 4.73 2.18
CA LEU A 56 -0.17 4.56 0.78
C LEU A 56 -1.60 5.08 0.59
N ALA A 57 -1.85 5.74 -0.52
CA ALA A 57 -3.20 6.02 -1.01
C ALA A 57 -3.40 5.19 -2.28
N VAL A 58 -4.29 4.20 -2.20
CA VAL A 58 -4.54 3.24 -3.28
C VAL A 58 -5.90 3.55 -3.87
N ASP A 59 -5.94 3.84 -5.17
CA ASP A 59 -7.18 3.83 -5.95
C ASP A 59 -7.34 2.45 -6.61
N GLU A 60 -8.57 1.99 -6.64
CA GLU A 60 -8.94 0.74 -7.29
C GLU A 60 -8.83 0.87 -8.80
N VAL A 61 -8.15 -0.08 -9.42
CA VAL A 61 -8.22 -0.28 -10.87
C VAL A 61 -9.20 -1.43 -11.07
N PRO A 62 -10.33 -1.22 -11.77
CA PRO A 62 -11.25 -2.30 -12.08
C PRO A 62 -10.52 -3.45 -12.77
N ASP A 63 -10.78 -4.68 -12.35
CA ASP A 63 -10.09 -5.91 -12.80
C ASP A 63 -8.57 -5.90 -12.54
N GLY A 64 -8.09 -4.99 -11.69
CA GLY A 64 -6.72 -4.93 -11.25
C GLY A 64 -6.36 -6.13 -10.39
N GLU A 65 -5.12 -6.61 -10.55
CA GLU A 65 -4.65 -7.79 -9.83
C GLU A 65 -4.43 -7.53 -8.32
N VAL A 66 -4.02 -6.30 -7.96
CA VAL A 66 -3.56 -5.96 -6.61
C VAL A 66 -4.45 -4.92 -5.94
N SER A 67 -4.85 -3.86 -6.66
CA SER A 67 -5.58 -2.74 -6.03
C SER A 67 -6.95 -3.11 -5.49
N PRO A 68 -7.79 -3.98 -6.11
CA PRO A 68 -9.05 -4.39 -5.51
C PRO A 68 -8.85 -5.09 -4.16
N PHE A 69 -7.86 -5.98 -4.05
CA PHE A 69 -7.53 -6.63 -2.78
C PHE A 69 -7.12 -5.62 -1.70
N LEU A 70 -6.27 -4.65 -2.06
CA LEU A 70 -5.86 -3.59 -1.13
C LEU A 70 -7.00 -2.65 -0.74
N VAL A 71 -7.97 -2.42 -1.62
CA VAL A 71 -9.12 -1.54 -1.36
C VAL A 71 -10.22 -2.26 -0.59
N HIS A 72 -10.47 -3.55 -0.82
CA HIS A 72 -11.64 -4.25 -0.27
C HIS A 72 -11.30 -5.26 0.82
N ASP A 73 -10.20 -6.00 0.67
CA ASP A 73 -9.99 -7.24 1.43
C ASP A 73 -8.90 -7.13 2.50
N VAL A 74 -7.89 -6.28 2.30
CA VAL A 74 -6.77 -6.15 3.24
C VAL A 74 -7.24 -5.73 4.63
N ARG A 75 -6.66 -6.33 5.67
CA ARG A 75 -6.99 -6.10 7.09
C ARG A 75 -5.74 -5.74 7.89
N PRO A 76 -5.87 -5.00 8.99
CA PRO A 76 -4.79 -4.87 9.97
C PRO A 76 -4.33 -6.25 10.44
N GLY A 77 -3.01 -6.42 10.60
CA GLY A 77 -2.37 -7.59 11.21
C GLY A 77 -1.84 -7.28 12.59
#